data_AF-A0A972DVE1-F1
#
_entry.id   AF-A0A972DVE1-F1
#
_cell.length_a   1.000
_cell.length_b   1.000
_cell.length_c   1.000
_cell.angle_alpha   90.00
_cell.angle_beta   90.00
_cell.angle_gamma   90.00
#
_symmetry.space_group_name_H-M   'P 1'
#
loop_
_entity.id
_entity.type
_entity.pdbx_description
1 polymer ?
#
loop_
_entity_poly.entity_id
_entity_poly.type
_entity_poly.pdbx_seq_one_letter_code
_entity_poly.pdbx_strand_id
1 'polypeptide(L)'
;MNEIMRRQQEQTDRLIARQMTQLKERAKREARRAVDESRRQSCGATPSQWRSIRPRLLAVESLHEEMRARLRPQVSYDLSSGPQPVTNCEWAWKPLVDREPNEPLTAAETTCQRLRDMLGDEQTPIESIWEQVELLRAQRKAAADQTPDAEEALRKVATLRQEAALMAHGWLQ
;
A
#
# COMPACT_ATOMS: atom_id res chain seq x y z
N MET A 1 -6.58 -46.96 -11.79
CA MET A 1 -5.94 -46.14 -10.73
C MET A 1 -7.00 -45.89 -9.67
N ASN A 2 -6.83 -46.46 -8.49
CA ASN A 2 -7.91 -46.66 -7.51
C ASN A 2 -8.45 -45.34 -6.92
N GLU A 3 -9.77 -45.21 -6.83
CA GLU A 3 -10.48 -44.06 -6.24
C GLU A 3 -10.01 -43.76 -4.80
N ILE A 4 -9.56 -44.80 -4.09
CA ILE A 4 -8.96 -44.71 -2.75
C ILE A 4 -7.66 -43.88 -2.76
N MET A 5 -6.80 -44.07 -3.76
CA MET A 5 -5.56 -43.29 -3.91
C MET A 5 -5.87 -41.82 -4.22
N ARG A 6 -6.91 -41.55 -5.03
CA ARG A 6 -7.33 -40.17 -5.33
C ARG A 6 -7.85 -39.45 -4.09
N ARG A 7 -8.66 -40.10 -3.27
CA ARG A 7 -9.16 -39.54 -2.01
C ARG A 7 -8.04 -39.29 -0.99
N GLN A 8 -7.05 -40.18 -0.90
CA GLN A 8 -5.86 -39.96 -0.08
C GLN A 8 -5.03 -38.77 -0.57
N GLN A 9 -4.86 -38.63 -1.89
CA GLN A 9 -4.15 -37.49 -2.46
C GLN A 9 -4.88 -36.17 -2.15
N GLU A 10 -6.20 -36.11 -2.38
CA GLU A 10 -7.01 -34.93 -2.08
C GLU A 10 -6.96 -34.55 -0.59
N GLN A 11 -6.94 -35.54 0.32
CA GLN A 11 -6.80 -35.29 1.75
C GLN A 11 -5.41 -34.73 2.12
N THR A 12 -4.36 -35.26 1.50
CA THR A 12 -2.99 -34.81 1.69
C THR A 12 -2.80 -33.39 1.17
N ASP A 13 -3.31 -33.10 -0.03
CA ASP A 13 -3.25 -31.78 -0.64
C ASP A 13 -4.00 -30.74 0.20
N ARG A 14 -5.18 -31.09 0.76
CA ARG A 14 -5.92 -30.21 1.68
C ARG A 14 -5.16 -29.94 2.97
N LEU A 15 -4.46 -30.94 3.51
CA LEU A 15 -3.64 -30.77 4.72
C LEU A 15 -2.45 -29.85 4.45
N ILE A 16 -1.72 -30.09 3.35
CA ILE A 16 -0.60 -29.26 2.91
C ILE A 16 -1.07 -27.82 2.67
N ALA A 17 -2.20 -27.63 1.96
CA ALA A 17 -2.76 -26.31 1.71
C ALA A 17 -3.08 -25.57 3.02
N ARG A 18 -3.71 -26.23 4.01
CA ARG A 18 -3.99 -25.64 5.33
C ARG A 18 -2.72 -25.26 6.08
N GLN A 19 -1.71 -26.13 6.10
CA GLN A 19 -0.42 -25.85 6.74
C GLN A 19 0.27 -24.66 6.06
N MET A 20 0.28 -24.62 4.73
CA MET A 20 0.85 -23.52 3.96
C MET A 20 0.12 -22.20 4.22
N THR A 21 -1.22 -22.20 4.29
CA THR A 21 -1.99 -21.00 4.67
C THR A 21 -1.63 -20.52 6.07
N GLN A 22 -1.53 -21.42 7.05
CA GLN A 22 -1.14 -21.06 8.42
C GLN A 22 0.28 -20.48 8.49
N LEU A 23 1.22 -21.08 7.76
CA LEU A 23 2.60 -20.59 7.67
C LEU A 23 2.65 -19.21 7.03
N LYS A 24 1.93 -18.99 5.92
CA LYS A 24 1.82 -17.68 5.27
C LYS A 24 1.26 -16.62 6.23
N GLU A 25 0.16 -16.93 6.93
CA GLU A 25 -0.45 -16.00 7.90
C GLU A 25 0.46 -15.73 9.11
N ARG A 26 1.25 -16.72 9.55
CA ARG A 26 2.24 -16.52 10.60
C ARG A 26 3.38 -15.63 10.11
N ALA A 27 3.98 -15.94 8.96
CA ALA A 27 5.05 -15.16 8.36
C ALA A 27 4.60 -13.70 8.13
N LYS A 28 3.37 -13.49 7.66
CA LYS A 28 2.78 -12.15 7.49
C LYS A 28 2.69 -11.37 8.79
N ARG A 29 2.22 -12.02 9.88
CA ARG A 29 2.16 -11.39 11.20
C ARG A 29 3.55 -11.07 11.74
N GLU A 30 4.52 -11.95 11.54
CA GLU A 30 5.91 -11.74 11.95
C GLU A 30 6.56 -10.60 11.16
N ALA A 31 6.36 -10.55 9.84
CA ALA A 31 6.84 -9.45 8.99
C ALA A 31 6.25 -8.10 9.42
N ARG A 32 4.93 -8.03 9.66
CA ARG A 32 4.27 -6.81 10.16
C ARG A 32 4.83 -6.37 11.52
N ARG A 33 5.07 -7.31 12.43
CA ARG A 33 5.70 -7.02 13.73
C ARG A 33 7.13 -6.52 13.57
N ALA A 34 7.91 -7.11 12.65
CA ALA A 34 9.28 -6.70 12.39
C ALA A 34 9.36 -5.28 11.83
N VAL A 35 8.48 -4.92 10.89
CA VAL A 35 8.38 -3.55 10.36
C VAL A 35 7.98 -2.57 11.46
N ASP A 36 6.96 -2.90 12.26
CA ASP A 36 6.50 -2.04 13.36
C ASP A 36 7.60 -1.81 14.42
N GLU A 37 8.30 -2.87 14.77
CA GLU A 37 9.43 -2.82 15.70
C GLU A 37 10.61 -2.04 15.14
N SER A 38 10.91 -2.20 13.85
CA SER A 38 11.95 -1.41 13.16
C SER A 38 11.62 0.09 13.20
N ARG A 39 10.37 0.48 12.91
CA ARG A 39 9.91 1.88 13.00
C ARG A 39 10.03 2.43 14.42
N ARG A 40 9.64 1.64 15.42
CA ARG A 40 9.78 2.02 16.82
C ARG A 40 11.24 2.29 17.21
N GLN A 41 12.13 1.37 16.83
CA GLN A 41 13.56 1.48 17.13
C GLN A 41 14.20 2.66 16.40
N SER A 42 13.82 2.90 15.15
CA SER A 42 14.42 3.97 14.33
C SER A 42 14.10 5.38 14.86
N CYS A 43 12.89 5.58 15.42
CA CYS A 43 12.56 6.81 16.13
C CYS A 43 13.05 6.84 17.59
N GLY A 44 13.66 5.76 18.10
CA GLY A 44 14.14 5.66 19.47
C GLY A 44 13.02 5.68 20.52
N ALA A 45 11.82 5.22 20.16
CA ALA A 45 10.68 5.18 21.08
C ALA A 45 10.70 3.95 21.99
N THR A 46 10.40 4.13 23.27
CA THR A 46 10.12 3.00 24.17
C THR A 46 8.79 2.33 23.80
N PRO A 47 8.53 1.08 24.23
CA PRO A 47 7.23 0.44 23.99
C PRO A 47 6.04 1.24 24.54
N SER A 48 6.20 1.99 25.64
CA SER A 48 5.13 2.84 26.18
C SER A 48 4.89 4.06 25.30
N GLN A 49 5.93 4.75 24.83
CA GLN A 49 5.80 5.88 23.91
C GLN A 49 5.22 5.43 22.56
N TRP A 50 5.64 4.26 22.07
CA TRP A 50 5.20 3.72 20.79
C TRP A 50 3.68 3.51 20.73
N ARG A 51 3.05 3.12 21.84
CA ARG A 51 1.58 3.00 21.92
C ARG A 51 0.85 4.31 21.56
N SER A 52 1.47 5.46 21.83
CA SER A 52 0.91 6.78 21.49
C SER A 52 1.33 7.27 20.11
N ILE A 53 2.58 7.02 19.71
CA ILE A 53 3.16 7.47 18.43
C ILE A 53 2.57 6.69 17.26
N ARG A 54 2.55 5.36 17.35
CA ARG A 54 2.14 4.44 16.27
C ARG A 54 0.80 4.80 15.61
N PRO A 55 -0.32 4.96 16.33
CA PRO A 55 -1.60 5.25 15.68
C PRO A 55 -1.61 6.60 14.94
N ARG A 56 -0.86 7.60 15.42
CA ARG A 56 -0.78 8.93 14.78
C ARG A 56 0.13 8.89 13.55
N LEU A 57 1.23 8.16 13.63
CA LEU A 57 2.08 7.88 12.48
C LEU A 57 1.27 7.19 11.36
N LEU A 58 0.51 6.16 11.69
CA LEU A 58 -0.34 5.47 10.71
C LEU A 58 -1.42 6.39 10.10
N ALA A 59 -1.95 7.33 10.88
CA ALA A 59 -2.91 8.31 10.37
C ALA A 59 -2.26 9.28 9.36
N VAL A 60 -1.05 9.78 9.66
CA VAL A 60 -0.28 10.62 8.73
C VAL A 60 0.07 9.85 7.47
N GLU A 61 0.57 8.61 7.59
CA GLU A 61 0.90 7.75 6.45
C GLU A 61 -0.34 7.54 5.56
N SER A 62 -1.49 7.22 6.14
CA SER A 62 -2.73 7.01 5.39
C SER A 62 -3.20 8.27 4.64
N LEU A 63 -3.09 9.45 5.25
CA LEU A 63 -3.42 10.72 4.59
C LEU A 63 -2.44 11.04 3.47
N HIS A 64 -1.14 10.77 3.67
CA HIS A 64 -0.12 10.93 2.65
C HIS A 64 -0.34 9.98 1.47
N GLU A 65 -0.75 8.73 1.71
CA GLU A 65 -1.13 7.77 0.67
C GLU A 65 -2.34 8.26 -0.14
N GLU A 66 -3.41 8.69 0.53
CA GLU A 66 -4.61 9.25 -0.11
C GLU A 66 -4.28 10.49 -0.95
N MET A 67 -3.51 11.43 -0.37
CA MET A 67 -3.08 12.66 -1.04
C MET A 67 -2.20 12.39 -2.27
N ARG A 68 -1.31 11.39 -2.19
CA ARG A 68 -0.33 11.07 -3.25
C ARG A 68 -0.77 9.96 -4.19
N ALA A 69 -1.95 9.36 -3.97
CA ALA A 69 -2.52 8.32 -4.83
C ALA A 69 -2.51 8.79 -6.28
N ARG A 70 -1.91 8.03 -7.20
CA ARG A 70 -1.75 8.42 -8.62
C ARG A 70 -1.58 7.21 -9.51
N LEU A 71 -1.87 7.41 -10.79
CA LEU A 71 -1.45 6.51 -11.86
C LEU A 71 0.01 6.81 -12.22
N ARG A 72 0.84 5.77 -12.31
CA ARG A 72 2.22 5.86 -12.82
C ARG A 72 2.33 4.99 -14.07
N PRO A 73 2.94 5.48 -15.15
CA PRO A 73 3.31 4.61 -16.26
C PRO A 73 4.36 3.61 -15.77
N GLN A 74 4.15 2.33 -16.05
CA GLN A 74 5.16 1.31 -15.77
C GLN A 74 6.06 1.18 -16.99
N VAL A 75 7.37 1.31 -16.76
CA VAL A 75 8.39 0.96 -17.74
C VAL A 75 8.99 -0.36 -17.28
N SER A 76 8.69 -1.44 -18.01
CA SER A 76 9.30 -2.74 -17.78
C SER A 76 10.64 -2.78 -18.51
N TYR A 77 11.73 -2.88 -17.74
CA TYR A 77 13.06 -3.13 -18.29
C TYR A 77 13.33 -4.62 -18.20
N ASP A 78 13.48 -5.29 -19.34
CA ASP A 78 13.99 -6.66 -19.37
C ASP A 78 15.52 -6.62 -19.28
N LEU A 79 16.08 -7.04 -18.14
CA LEU A 79 17.52 -7.03 -17.89
C LEU A 79 18.27 -8.09 -18.71
N SER A 80 17.56 -8.98 -19.41
CA SER A 80 18.15 -10.07 -20.20
C SER A 80 18.52 -9.68 -21.63
N SER A 81 17.96 -8.59 -22.14
CA SER A 81 18.13 -8.13 -23.51
C SER A 81 18.83 -6.77 -23.50
N GLY A 82 19.77 -6.53 -24.43
CA GLY A 82 20.51 -5.26 -24.54
C GLY A 82 19.61 -4.02 -24.66
N PRO A 83 20.15 -2.80 -24.83
CA PRO A 83 19.36 -1.56 -24.85
C PRO A 83 18.26 -1.61 -25.92
N GLN A 84 17.04 -1.95 -25.50
CA GLN A 84 15.85 -1.98 -26.36
C GLN A 84 15.18 -0.61 -26.27
N PRO A 85 14.71 -0.06 -27.40
CA PRO A 85 13.85 1.11 -27.37
C PRO A 85 12.58 0.80 -26.55
N VAL A 86 12.11 1.77 -25.77
CA VAL A 86 10.84 1.65 -25.02
C VAL A 86 9.70 1.63 -26.04
N THR A 87 9.31 0.44 -26.50
CA THR A 87 8.29 0.25 -27.54
C THR A 87 6.89 0.02 -26.97
N ASN A 88 6.80 -0.48 -25.74
CA ASN A 88 5.55 -0.69 -25.03
C ASN A 88 5.55 0.05 -23.69
N CYS A 89 5.09 1.30 -23.69
CA CYS A 89 4.53 1.93 -22.49
C CYS A 89 3.16 1.33 -22.23
N GLU A 90 3.11 0.04 -21.87
CA GLU A 90 1.89 -0.56 -21.37
C GLU A 90 1.50 0.17 -20.08
N TRP A 91 0.23 0.60 -20.00
CA TRP A 91 -0.36 1.18 -18.81
C TRP A 91 -0.57 0.10 -17.72
N ALA A 92 0.48 -0.67 -17.41
CA ALA A 92 0.46 -1.60 -16.30
C ALA A 92 0.55 -0.77 -15.00
N TRP A 93 -0.48 -0.88 -14.17
CA TRP A 93 -0.50 -0.22 -12.85
C TRP A 93 -0.06 -1.20 -11.78
N LYS A 94 0.81 -0.72 -10.90
CA LYS A 94 1.00 -1.25 -9.55
C LYS A 94 0.77 -0.11 -8.55
N PRO A 95 0.24 -0.41 -7.35
CA PRO A 95 0.18 0.58 -6.29
C PRO A 95 1.59 1.13 -6.01
N LEU A 96 1.66 2.38 -5.54
CA LEU A 96 2.91 3.09 -5.22
C LEU A 96 3.77 2.35 -4.19
N VAL A 97 3.09 1.59 -3.33
CA VAL A 97 3.64 0.70 -2.34
C VAL A 97 3.32 -0.71 -2.82
N ASP A 98 4.29 -1.63 -2.77
CA ASP A 98 4.00 -3.04 -2.98
C ASP A 98 3.00 -3.50 -1.91
N ARG A 99 1.72 -3.55 -2.29
CA ARG A 99 0.61 -3.95 -1.41
C ARG A 99 0.32 -5.41 -1.61
N GLU A 100 -0.08 -6.05 -0.52
CA GLU A 100 -0.59 -7.41 -0.56
C GLU A 100 -1.86 -7.46 -1.43
N PRO A 101 -2.12 -8.54 -2.18
CA PRO A 101 -3.26 -8.64 -3.11
C PRO A 101 -4.66 -8.36 -2.51
N ASN A 102 -4.79 -8.39 -1.18
CA ASN A 102 -6.05 -8.21 -0.46
C ASN A 102 -6.01 -7.04 0.55
N GLU A 103 -5.00 -6.17 0.49
CA GLU A 103 -4.99 -4.95 1.31
C GLU A 103 -5.97 -3.93 0.69
N PRO A 104 -6.91 -3.37 1.48
CA PRO A 104 -7.88 -2.43 0.93
C PRO A 104 -7.17 -1.19 0.41
N LEU A 105 -7.49 -0.81 -0.82
CA LEU A 105 -7.07 0.45 -1.40
C LEU A 105 -7.70 1.61 -0.64
N THR A 106 -7.00 2.74 -0.63
CA THR A 106 -7.60 3.99 -0.16
C THR A 106 -8.69 4.45 -1.15
N ALA A 107 -9.49 5.47 -0.77
CA ALA A 107 -10.57 5.93 -1.65
C ALA A 107 -10.02 6.57 -2.94
N ALA A 108 -8.94 7.35 -2.83
CA ALA A 108 -8.23 7.90 -3.98
C ALA A 108 -7.57 6.84 -4.86
N GLU A 109 -6.97 5.80 -4.27
CA GLU A 109 -6.41 4.68 -5.04
C GLU A 109 -7.49 3.88 -5.78
N THR A 110 -8.63 3.63 -5.14
CA THR A 110 -9.79 3.00 -5.78
C THR A 110 -10.26 3.83 -6.98
N THR A 111 -10.29 5.16 -6.83
CA THR A 111 -10.67 6.08 -7.91
C THR A 111 -9.63 6.07 -9.04
N CYS A 112 -8.33 6.00 -8.72
CA CYS A 112 -7.28 5.78 -9.72
C CYS A 112 -7.47 4.46 -10.48
N GLN A 113 -7.81 3.37 -9.80
CA GLN A 113 -8.06 2.08 -10.45
C GLN A 113 -9.23 2.16 -11.43
N ARG A 114 -10.33 2.83 -11.04
CA ARG A 114 -11.48 3.06 -11.93
C ARG A 114 -11.11 3.93 -13.13
N LEU A 115 -10.39 5.03 -12.91
CA LEU A 115 -9.91 5.90 -14.01
C LEU A 115 -9.05 5.12 -15.00
N ARG A 116 -8.19 4.21 -14.53
CA ARG A 116 -7.42 3.34 -15.42
C ARG A 116 -8.34 2.49 -16.28
N ASP A 117 -9.30 1.80 -15.68
CA ASP A 117 -10.20 0.89 -16.40
C ASP A 117 -11.01 1.66 -17.46
N MET A 118 -11.47 2.86 -17.11
CA MET A 118 -12.17 3.78 -18.00
C MET A 118 -11.30 4.32 -19.14
N LEU A 119 -10.04 4.66 -18.87
CA LEU A 119 -9.11 5.13 -19.90
C LEU A 119 -8.66 4.01 -20.85
N GLY A 120 -8.76 2.75 -20.43
CA GLY A 120 -8.50 1.59 -21.27
C GLY A 120 -9.68 1.18 -22.15
N ASP A 121 -10.89 1.67 -21.86
CA ASP A 121 -12.09 1.42 -22.64
C ASP A 121 -12.45 2.64 -23.49
N GLU A 122 -12.22 2.53 -24.80
CA GLU A 122 -12.49 3.58 -25.80
C GLU A 122 -13.98 3.99 -25.86
N GLN A 123 -14.89 3.17 -25.31
CA GLN A 123 -16.33 3.47 -25.27
C GLN A 123 -16.74 4.29 -24.06
N THR A 124 -15.83 4.54 -23.10
CA THR A 124 -16.15 5.29 -21.89
C THR A 124 -16.51 6.75 -22.25
N PRO A 125 -17.69 7.25 -21.83
CA PRO A 125 -18.04 8.66 -22.01
C PRO A 125 -17.07 9.59 -21.28
N ILE A 126 -16.72 10.71 -21.94
CA ILE A 126 -15.78 11.68 -21.40
C ILE A 126 -16.30 12.32 -20.10
N GLU A 127 -17.61 12.46 -19.96
CA GLU A 127 -18.28 12.98 -18.78
C GLU A 127 -18.01 12.09 -17.57
N SER A 128 -18.12 10.77 -17.74
CA SER A 128 -17.84 9.79 -16.68
C SER A 128 -16.37 9.86 -16.23
N ILE A 129 -15.44 10.01 -17.19
CA ILE A 129 -14.01 10.19 -16.89
C ILE A 129 -13.82 11.45 -16.05
N TRP A 130 -14.51 12.54 -16.41
CA TRP A 130 -14.42 13.82 -15.73
C TRP A 130 -14.96 13.72 -14.29
N GLU A 131 -16.10 13.06 -14.07
CA GLU A 131 -16.62 12.83 -12.72
C GLU A 131 -15.61 12.13 -11.80
N GLN A 132 -14.90 11.11 -12.32
CA GLN A 132 -13.88 10.42 -11.54
C GLN A 132 -12.63 11.28 -11.29
N VAL A 133 -12.24 12.14 -12.23
CA VAL A 133 -11.11 13.07 -12.02
C VAL A 133 -11.46 14.13 -10.96
N GLU A 134 -12.67 14.69 -10.96
CA GLU A 134 -13.11 15.62 -9.90
C GLU A 134 -13.19 14.93 -8.54
N LEU A 135 -13.71 13.69 -8.49
CA LEU A 135 -13.71 12.89 -7.27
C LEU A 135 -12.29 12.70 -6.72
N LEU A 136 -11.34 12.33 -7.58
CA LEU A 136 -9.94 12.15 -7.21
C LEU A 136 -9.31 13.45 -6.69
N ARG A 137 -9.61 14.59 -7.32
CA ARG A 137 -9.13 15.92 -6.85
C ARG A 137 -9.70 16.26 -5.48
N ALA A 138 -11.00 16.04 -5.27
CA ALA A 138 -11.65 16.30 -4.00
C ALA A 138 -11.07 15.42 -2.87
N GLN A 139 -10.85 14.13 -3.13
CA GLN A 139 -10.23 13.19 -2.18
C GLN A 139 -8.81 13.63 -1.80
N ARG A 140 -7.96 13.91 -2.79
CA ARG A 140 -6.59 14.38 -2.54
C ARG A 140 -6.57 15.70 -1.78
N LYS A 141 -7.46 16.63 -2.12
CA LYS A 141 -7.59 17.91 -1.41
C LYS A 141 -8.02 17.71 0.03
N ALA A 142 -9.03 16.88 0.28
CA ALA A 142 -9.50 16.60 1.64
C ALA A 142 -8.40 15.95 2.50
N ALA A 143 -7.60 15.06 1.93
CA ALA A 143 -6.45 14.46 2.61
C ALA A 143 -5.35 15.49 2.90
N ALA A 144 -5.04 16.35 1.93
CA ALA A 144 -4.08 17.44 2.10
C ALA A 144 -4.52 18.43 3.19
N ASP A 145 -5.80 18.79 3.22
CA ASP A 145 -6.36 19.72 4.20
C ASP A 145 -6.32 19.13 5.63
N GLN A 146 -6.40 17.80 5.78
CA GLN A 146 -6.32 17.09 7.08
C GLN A 146 -4.90 16.77 7.54
N THR A 147 -3.93 16.78 6.62
CA THR A 147 -2.54 16.36 6.90
C THR A 147 -1.88 17.20 7.99
N PRO A 148 -1.95 18.55 7.99
CA PRO A 148 -1.32 19.37 9.02
C PRO A 148 -1.78 19.05 10.44
N ASP A 149 -3.09 18.81 10.64
CA ASP A 149 -3.65 18.48 11.95
C ASP A 149 -3.18 17.10 12.43
N ALA A 150 -3.08 16.11 11.54
CA ALA A 150 -2.57 14.79 11.86
C ALA A 150 -1.07 14.81 12.22
N GLU A 151 -0.28 15.59 11.47
CA GLU A 151 1.13 15.80 11.75
C GLU A 151 1.34 16.52 13.09
N GLU A 152 0.54 17.54 13.38
CA GLU A 152 0.57 18.24 14.66
C GLU A 152 0.18 17.31 15.82
N ALA A 153 -0.82 16.45 15.62
CA ALA A 153 -1.19 15.44 16.60
C ALA A 153 -0.04 14.45 16.87
N LEU A 154 0.76 14.11 15.85
CA LEU A 154 1.97 13.28 15.97
C LEU A 154 3.09 14.02 16.73
N ARG A 155 3.35 15.29 16.40
CA ARG A 155 4.35 16.13 17.10
C ARG A 155 4.06 16.21 18.60
N LYS A 156 2.79 16.38 19.00
CA LYS A 156 2.37 16.45 20.43
C LYS A 156 2.70 15.23 21.28
N VAL A 157 2.93 14.06 20.67
CA VAL A 157 3.29 12.83 21.41
C VAL A 157 4.74 12.40 21.20
N ALA A 158 5.49 13.12 20.37
CA ALA A 158 6.88 12.87 20.11
C ALA A 158 7.76 13.85 20.91
N THR A 159 8.92 13.37 21.32
CA THR A 159 10.02 14.25 21.75
C THR A 159 10.68 14.87 20.53
N LEU A 160 11.42 15.97 20.70
CA LEU A 160 12.17 16.62 19.61
C LEU A 160 13.10 15.64 18.86
N ARG A 161 13.74 14.71 19.58
CA ARG A 161 14.61 13.68 18.96
C ARG A 161 13.81 12.68 18.12
N GLN A 162 12.62 12.29 18.59
CA GLN A 162 11.72 11.42 17.84
C GLN A 162 11.17 12.13 16.61
N GLU A 163 10.76 13.39 16.75
CA GLU A 163 10.31 14.23 15.64
C GLU A 163 11.39 14.33 14.55
N ALA A 164 12.63 14.65 14.92
CA ALA A 164 13.74 14.70 13.97
C ALA A 164 13.96 13.36 13.24
N ALA A 165 13.80 12.23 13.95
CA ALA A 165 13.89 10.91 13.32
C ALA A 165 12.72 10.65 12.36
N LEU A 166 11.49 10.99 12.75
CA LEU A 166 10.31 10.88 11.89
C LEU A 166 10.47 11.71 10.61
N MET A 167 11.00 12.94 10.71
CA MET A 167 11.30 13.79 9.56
C MET A 167 12.42 13.21 8.69
N ALA A 168 13.50 12.70 9.28
CA ALA A 168 14.60 12.09 8.55
C ALA A 168 14.17 10.84 7.75
N HIS A 169 13.18 10.11 8.24
CA HIS A 169 12.56 8.99 7.52
C HIS A 169 11.50 9.41 6.49
N GLY A 170 11.13 10.69 6.45
CA GLY A 170 10.07 11.22 5.57
C GLY A 170 8.65 10.87 6.02
N TRP A 171 8.46 10.52 7.29
CA TRP A 171 7.16 10.19 7.89
C TRP A 171 6.42 11.41 8.46
N LEU A 172 7.13 12.52 8.60
CA LEU A 172 6.64 13.80 9.07
C LEU A 172 7.27 14.89 8.21
N GLN A 173 6.49 15.88 7.78
CA GLN A 173 6.98 17.00 6.96
C GLN A 173 7.31 18.24 7.79
#